data_AF-A0A239I1P8-F1
#
_entry.id   AF-A0A239I1P8-F1
#
_cell.length_a   1.000
_cell.length_b   1.000
_cell.length_c   1.000
_cell.angle_alpha   90.00
_cell.angle_beta   90.00
_cell.angle_gamma   90.00
#
_symmetry.space_group_name_H-M   'P 1'
#
loop_
_entity.id
_entity.type
_entity.pdbx_description
1 polymer ?
#
loop_
_entity_poly.entity_id
_entity_poly.type
_entity_poly.pdbx_seq_one_letter_code
_entity_poly.pdbx_strand_id
1 'polypeptide(L)'
;MCEVSVATGRIARMVTGELVQVWRDVILGDEKSWVLFEHGTCVILMEPEDDLSAQAVALLREYGPVHGGTPAGDFGTIDLDAAPGWAVYGHHGDILTYVAPDEVEEAADDLVVGLFGRSKRDQDARELSVLHVEDKRAR
;
A
#
# COMPACT_ATOMS: atom_id res chain seq x y z
N MET A 1 28.09 27.23 17.42
CA MET A 1 27.14 26.82 18.46
C MET A 1 26.04 26.09 17.72
N CYS A 2 26.04 24.76 17.80
CA CYS A 2 25.08 23.91 17.10
C CYS A 2 23.71 24.06 17.77
N GLU A 3 22.68 24.38 16.99
CA GLU A 3 21.31 24.01 17.33
C GLU A 3 20.95 22.77 16.52
N VAL A 4 21.08 21.62 17.18
CA VAL A 4 20.48 20.37 16.72
C VAL A 4 18.99 20.50 17.00
N SER A 5 18.23 20.89 15.99
CA SER A 5 16.76 20.84 16.06
C SER A 5 16.36 19.37 15.94
N VAL A 6 16.07 18.74 17.07
CA VAL A 6 15.41 17.43 17.14
C VAL A 6 14.04 17.59 16.49
N ALA A 7 13.89 17.11 15.26
CA ALA A 7 12.59 16.97 14.62
C ALA A 7 11.86 15.84 15.33
N THR A 8 11.07 16.22 16.33
CA THR A 8 10.04 15.37 16.94
C THR A 8 9.25 14.69 15.82
N GLY A 9 9.31 13.35 15.78
CA GLY A 9 8.60 12.50 14.83
C GLY A 9 7.15 12.94 14.65
N ARG A 10 6.88 13.60 13.53
CA ARG A 10 5.56 13.62 12.93
C ARG A 10 5.60 12.56 11.87
N ILE A 11 4.89 11.46 12.12
CA ILE A 11 4.46 10.54 11.06
C ILE A 11 3.65 11.42 10.10
N ALA A 12 4.29 11.93 9.05
CA ALA A 12 3.61 12.70 8.04
C ALA A 12 2.77 11.69 7.26
N ARG A 13 1.48 11.60 7.61
CA ARG A 13 0.51 10.90 6.78
C ARG A 13 0.57 11.55 5.39
N MET A 14 1.10 10.82 4.40
CA MET A 14 1.19 11.33 3.04
C MET A 14 -0.19 11.76 2.56
N VAL A 15 -0.27 12.85 1.81
CA VAL A 15 -1.55 13.31 1.27
C VAL A 15 -1.97 12.40 0.12
N THR A 16 -3.28 12.22 -0.08
CA THR A 16 -3.83 11.31 -1.11
C THR A 16 -3.17 11.48 -2.48
N GLY A 17 -2.88 12.73 -2.90
CA GLY A 17 -2.23 13.00 -4.17
C GLY A 17 -0.82 12.40 -4.29
N GLU A 18 -0.03 12.39 -3.22
CA GLU A 18 1.32 11.80 -3.20
C GLU A 18 1.25 10.28 -3.32
N LEU A 19 0.35 9.64 -2.56
CA LEU A 19 0.12 8.20 -2.66
C LEU A 19 -0.31 7.79 -4.07
N VAL A 20 -1.21 8.56 -4.70
CA VAL A 20 -1.65 8.29 -6.07
C VAL A 20 -0.48 8.40 -7.06
N GLN A 21 0.42 9.37 -6.90
CA GLN A 21 1.59 9.48 -7.79
C GLN A 21 2.57 8.34 -7.58
N VAL A 22 2.87 7.95 -6.34
CA VAL A 22 3.71 6.78 -6.05
C VAL A 22 3.19 5.55 -6.78
N TRP A 23 1.89 5.27 -6.70
CA TRP A 23 1.31 4.10 -7.38
C TRP A 23 1.32 4.23 -8.91
N ARG A 24 1.18 5.44 -9.47
CA ARG A 24 1.34 5.65 -10.92
C ARG A 24 2.76 5.38 -11.40
N ASP A 25 3.76 5.75 -10.61
CA ASP A 25 5.17 5.55 -10.97
C ASP A 25 5.62 4.09 -10.79
N VAL A 26 5.06 3.39 -9.80
CA VAL A 26 5.42 2.01 -9.45
C VAL A 26 4.70 0.97 -10.31
N ILE A 27 3.43 1.19 -10.66
CA ILE A 27 2.64 0.19 -11.39
C ILE A 27 3.07 0.18 -12.86
N LEU A 28 3.74 -0.90 -13.26
CA LEU A 28 4.09 -1.16 -14.66
C LEU A 28 2.87 -1.67 -15.43
N GLY A 29 2.53 -0.99 -16.53
CA GLY A 29 1.41 -1.31 -17.41
C GLY A 29 0.34 -0.23 -17.36
N ASP A 30 0.35 0.67 -18.35
CA ASP A 30 -0.54 1.84 -18.42
C ASP A 30 -2.02 1.48 -18.55
N GLU A 31 -2.31 0.23 -18.94
CA GLU A 31 -3.66 -0.34 -19.05
C GLU A 31 -4.25 -0.87 -17.74
N LYS A 32 -3.46 -0.94 -16.65
CA LYS A 32 -3.94 -1.54 -15.40
C LYS A 32 -4.82 -0.59 -14.62
N SER A 33 -6.01 -1.08 -14.27
CA SER A 33 -6.90 -0.38 -13.34
C SER A 33 -6.59 -0.80 -11.91
N TRP A 34 -6.68 0.15 -10.97
CA TRP A 34 -6.36 -0.12 -9.57
C TRP A 34 -7.12 0.80 -8.63
N VAL A 35 -7.25 0.37 -7.38
CA VAL A 35 -7.94 1.10 -6.31
C VAL A 35 -6.99 1.27 -5.15
N LEU A 36 -6.93 2.48 -4.59
CA LEU A 36 -6.11 2.84 -3.44
C LEU A 36 -6.98 3.10 -2.22
N PHE A 37 -6.55 2.53 -1.10
CA PHE A 37 -7.18 2.66 0.20
C PHE A 37 -6.42 3.63 1.11
N GLU A 38 -7.06 4.02 2.21
CA GLU A 38 -6.66 5.09 3.11
C GLU A 38 -5.25 4.96 3.68
N HIS A 39 -4.83 3.75 4.05
CA HIS A 39 -3.51 3.50 4.62
C HIS A 39 -2.50 3.08 3.56
N GLY A 40 -2.74 3.36 2.28
CA GLY A 40 -1.77 3.14 1.21
C GLY A 40 -1.76 1.72 0.65
N THR A 41 -2.76 0.90 0.96
CA THR A 41 -2.98 -0.37 0.26
C THR A 41 -3.53 -0.10 -1.13
N CYS A 42 -2.91 -0.67 -2.16
CA CYS A 42 -3.36 -0.66 -3.53
C CYS A 42 -3.78 -2.08 -3.95
N VAL A 43 -4.94 -2.17 -4.59
CA VAL A 43 -5.44 -3.40 -5.21
C VAL A 43 -5.42 -3.20 -6.72
N ILE A 44 -4.57 -3.98 -7.40
CA ILE A 44 -4.48 -4.01 -8.85
C ILE A 44 -5.55 -4.97 -9.39
N LEU A 45 -6.35 -4.51 -10.34
CA LEU A 45 -7.47 -5.28 -10.89
C LEU A 45 -7.04 -5.89 -12.22
N MET A 46 -6.60 -7.15 -12.18
CA MET A 46 -6.14 -7.90 -13.36
C MET A 46 -7.27 -8.19 -14.36
N GLU A 47 -8.49 -8.39 -13.84
CA GLU A 47 -9.71 -8.57 -14.63
C GLU A 47 -10.77 -7.58 -14.12
N PRO A 48 -10.72 -6.32 -14.56
CA PRO A 48 -11.53 -5.25 -13.99
C PRO A 48 -13.02 -5.42 -14.34
N GLU A 49 -13.86 -5.53 -13.31
CA GLU A 49 -15.33 -5.61 -13.40
C GLU A 49 -15.98 -4.22 -13.53
N ASP A 50 -17.30 -4.16 -13.68
CA ASP A 50 -18.04 -2.90 -13.85
C ASP A 50 -17.76 -1.89 -12.72
N ASP A 51 -17.86 -2.33 -11.45
CA ASP A 51 -17.58 -1.52 -10.26
C ASP A 51 -16.22 -1.90 -9.64
N LEU A 52 -15.18 -1.16 -10.05
CA LEU A 52 -13.80 -1.36 -9.59
C LEU A 52 -13.65 -1.21 -8.07
N SER A 53 -14.37 -0.26 -7.47
CA SER A 53 -14.32 -0.03 -6.02
C SER A 53 -14.92 -1.21 -5.27
N ALA A 54 -16.09 -1.69 -5.71
CA ALA A 54 -16.73 -2.85 -5.09
C ALA A 54 -15.87 -4.11 -5.24
N GLN A 55 -15.27 -4.33 -6.42
CA GLN A 55 -14.35 -5.44 -6.67
C GLN A 55 -13.12 -5.37 -5.75
N ALA A 56 -12.46 -4.22 -5.67
CA ALA A 56 -11.30 -4.03 -4.81
C ALA A 56 -11.64 -4.22 -3.32
N VAL A 57 -12.80 -3.72 -2.88
CA VAL A 57 -13.30 -3.93 -1.51
C VAL A 57 -13.54 -5.41 -1.23
N ALA A 58 -14.09 -6.17 -2.19
CA ALA A 58 -14.29 -7.61 -2.02
C ALA A 58 -12.96 -8.35 -1.89
N LEU A 59 -11.99 -8.07 -2.77
CA LEU A 59 -10.65 -8.65 -2.72
C LEU A 59 -9.95 -8.31 -1.40
N LEU A 60 -10.00 -7.04 -0.98
CA LEU A 60 -9.33 -6.63 0.24
C LEU A 60 -10.01 -7.19 1.50
N ARG A 61 -11.33 -7.38 1.50
CA ARG A 61 -12.03 -8.09 2.59
C ARG A 61 -11.61 -9.54 2.72
N GLU A 62 -11.41 -10.21 1.58
CA GLU A 62 -11.07 -11.64 1.55
C GLU A 62 -9.60 -11.88 1.90
N TYR A 63 -8.69 -11.10 1.31
CA TYR A 63 -7.25 -11.35 1.38
C TYR A 63 -6.49 -10.38 2.29
N GLY A 64 -7.11 -9.27 2.71
CA GLY A 64 -6.49 -8.23 3.52
C GLY A 64 -6.31 -8.58 5.01
N PRO A 65 -7.30 -9.16 5.71
CA PRO A 65 -7.19 -9.42 7.14
C PRO A 65 -6.12 -10.45 7.48
N VAL A 66 -5.31 -10.14 8.49
CA VAL A 66 -4.21 -11.02 8.92
C VAL A 66 -4.68 -11.90 10.06
N HIS A 67 -4.89 -13.18 9.77
CA HIS A 67 -5.19 -14.18 10.79
C HIS A 67 -3.89 -14.92 11.17
N GLY A 68 -3.50 -14.88 12.44
CA GLY A 68 -2.30 -15.57 12.92
C GLY A 68 -2.37 -17.08 12.61
N GLY A 69 -1.29 -17.63 12.03
CA GLY A 69 -1.23 -19.03 11.60
C GLY A 69 -1.84 -19.33 10.23
N THR A 70 -2.17 -18.30 9.44
CA THR A 70 -2.64 -18.43 8.05
C THR A 70 -1.63 -17.86 7.06
N PRO A 71 -1.68 -18.24 5.77
CA PRO A 71 -0.83 -17.66 4.72
C PRO A 71 -0.91 -16.13 4.63
N ALA A 72 -2.01 -15.51 5.09
CA ALA A 72 -2.15 -14.06 5.13
C ALA A 72 -1.18 -13.37 6.11
N GLY A 73 -0.54 -14.14 7.01
CA GLY A 73 0.50 -13.68 7.92
C GLY A 73 1.88 -13.53 7.29
N ASP A 74 2.11 -14.18 6.14
CA ASP A 74 3.35 -14.07 5.37
C ASP A 74 3.38 -12.74 4.61
N PHE A 75 4.59 -12.21 4.44
CA PHE A 75 4.83 -11.00 3.68
C PHE A 75 6.19 -11.05 2.97
N GLY A 76 6.29 -10.29 1.89
CA GLY A 76 7.55 -9.89 1.30
C GLY A 76 7.62 -8.38 1.13
N THR A 77 8.83 -7.86 1.02
CA THR A 77 9.15 -6.45 0.77
C THR A 77 9.83 -6.33 -0.58
N ILE A 78 9.56 -5.23 -1.28
CA ILE A 78 10.22 -4.86 -2.53
C ILE A 78 10.64 -3.40 -2.40
N ASP A 79 11.92 -3.11 -2.57
CA ASP A 79 12.41 -1.74 -2.73
C ASP A 79 11.86 -1.15 -4.04
N LEU A 80 11.33 0.06 -3.95
CA LEU A 80 10.74 0.73 -5.10
C LEU A 80 11.82 1.51 -5.85
N ASP A 81 12.09 1.13 -7.10
CA ASP A 81 13.05 1.84 -7.94
C ASP A 81 12.51 3.20 -8.42
N ALA A 82 11.18 3.32 -8.57
CA ALA A 82 10.51 4.48 -9.14
C ALA A 82 10.06 5.53 -8.10
N ALA A 83 10.06 5.17 -6.81
CA ALA A 83 9.67 6.05 -5.71
C ALA A 83 10.43 5.64 -4.44
N PRO A 84 10.77 6.57 -3.54
CA PRO A 84 11.45 6.19 -2.29
C PRO A 84 10.53 5.33 -1.41
N GLY A 85 11.05 4.25 -0.82
CA GLY A 85 10.29 3.39 0.10
C GLY A 85 10.09 1.97 -0.44
N TRP A 86 9.08 1.29 0.12
CA TRP A 86 8.86 -0.14 -0.13
C TRP A 86 7.41 -0.44 -0.49
N ALA A 87 7.23 -1.48 -1.30
CA ALA A 87 5.96 -2.18 -1.42
C ALA A 87 6.00 -3.47 -0.59
N VAL A 88 5.00 -3.64 0.26
CA VAL A 88 4.78 -4.86 1.05
C VAL A 88 3.65 -5.66 0.40
N TYR A 89 3.90 -6.92 0.10
CA TYR A 89 2.92 -7.83 -0.48
C TYR A 89 2.69 -9.04 0.42
N GLY A 90 1.51 -9.64 0.33
CA GLY A 90 1.14 -10.84 1.10
C GLY A 90 0.94 -12.04 0.19
N HIS A 91 0.00 -12.91 0.57
CA HIS A 91 -0.36 -14.10 -0.20
C HIS A 91 -0.97 -13.78 -1.58
N HIS A 92 -1.72 -12.68 -1.70
CA HIS A 92 -2.31 -12.25 -2.97
C HIS A 92 -1.41 -11.22 -3.65
N GLY A 93 -0.82 -11.57 -4.79
CA GLY A 93 0.20 -10.76 -5.48
C GLY A 93 -0.29 -9.40 -5.97
N ASP A 94 -1.61 -9.24 -6.16
CA ASP A 94 -2.20 -7.99 -6.64
C ASP A 94 -2.63 -7.01 -5.53
N ILE A 95 -2.32 -7.34 -4.27
CA ILE A 95 -2.56 -6.46 -3.12
C ILE A 95 -1.21 -6.05 -2.54
N LEU A 96 -0.88 -4.77 -2.74
CA LEU A 96 0.39 -4.19 -2.36
C LEU A 96 0.15 -3.06 -1.37
N THR A 97 1.04 -2.86 -0.40
CA THR A 97 0.92 -1.79 0.58
C THR A 97 2.19 -0.96 0.59
N TYR A 98 2.05 0.34 0.38
CA TYR A 98 3.19 1.24 0.35
C TYR A 98 3.63 1.63 1.77
N VAL A 99 4.94 1.61 2.00
CA VAL A 99 5.58 2.09 3.23
C VAL A 99 6.59 3.16 2.84
N ALA A 100 6.34 4.39 3.26
CA ALA A 100 7.27 5.49 3.04
C ALA A 100 8.47 5.36 3.99
N PRO A 101 9.68 5.83 3.59
CA PRO A 101 10.85 5.84 4.46
C PRO A 101 10.62 6.56 5.79
N ASP A 102 9.88 7.68 5.76
CA ASP A 102 9.60 8.50 6.95
C ASP A 102 8.56 7.86 7.90
N GLU A 103 7.92 6.75 7.51
CA GLU A 103 6.98 6.01 8.37
C GLU A 103 7.67 4.97 9.27
N VAL A 104 8.94 4.68 9.01
CA VAL A 104 9.76 3.72 9.77
C VAL A 104 11.04 4.40 10.27
N GLU A 105 11.72 3.77 11.24
CA GLU A 105 12.99 4.28 11.73
C GLU A 105 14.08 4.23 10.64
N GLU A 106 15.03 5.16 10.68
CA GLU A 106 16.18 5.14 9.78
C GLU A 106 16.93 3.80 9.91
N ALA A 107 17.20 3.15 8.78
CA ALA A 107 17.79 1.80 8.69
C ALA A 107 16.92 0.66 9.25
N ALA A 108 15.59 0.81 9.24
CA ALA A 108 14.67 -0.31 9.44
C ALA A 108 15.01 -1.48 8.50
N ASP A 109 14.99 -2.69 9.04
CA ASP A 109 15.17 -3.91 8.26
C ASP A 109 13.85 -4.32 7.57
N ASP A 110 13.96 -5.25 6.62
CA ASP A 110 12.82 -5.78 5.86
C ASP A 110 11.71 -6.36 6.77
N LEU A 111 12.10 -6.87 7.94
CA LEU A 111 11.15 -7.42 8.91
C LEU A 111 10.27 -6.31 9.49
N VAL A 112 10.86 -5.20 9.92
CA VAL A 112 10.13 -4.04 10.45
C VAL A 112 9.22 -3.43 9.38
N VAL A 113 9.75 -3.21 8.18
CA VAL A 113 8.98 -2.67 7.05
C VAL A 113 7.80 -3.56 6.71
N GLY A 114 8.04 -4.88 6.59
CA GLY A 114 7.00 -5.84 6.25
C GLY A 114 5.92 -5.97 7.33
N LEU A 115 6.29 -5.96 8.62
CA LEU A 115 5.33 -5.96 9.72
C LEU A 115 4.46 -4.69 9.73
N PHE A 116 5.07 -3.53 9.46
CA PHE A 116 4.36 -2.27 9.41
C PHE A 116 3.39 -2.20 8.22
N GLY A 117 3.84 -2.53 7.01
CA GLY A 117 2.98 -2.59 5.83
C GLY A 117 1.86 -3.61 5.99
N ARG A 118 2.14 -4.78 6.60
CA ARG A 118 1.11 -5.76 6.95
C ARG A 118 0.05 -5.19 7.90
N SER A 119 0.46 -4.40 8.89
CA SER A 119 -0.49 -3.74 9.80
C SER A 119 -1.35 -2.69 9.11
N LYS A 120 -0.80 -1.95 8.13
CA LYS A 120 -1.55 -0.99 7.30
C LYS A 120 -2.59 -1.70 6.42
N ARG A 121 -2.21 -2.81 5.78
CA ARG A 121 -3.14 -3.65 5.02
C ARG A 121 -4.30 -4.18 5.86
N ASP A 122 -4.01 -4.64 7.07
CA ASP A 122 -5.04 -5.12 8.00
C ASP A 122 -6.00 -3.99 8.45
N GLN A 123 -5.51 -2.75 8.60
CA GLN A 123 -6.35 -1.58 8.84
C GLN A 123 -7.25 -1.27 7.64
N ASP A 124 -6.69 -1.19 6.43
CA ASP A 124 -7.46 -0.96 5.21
C ASP A 124 -8.50 -2.07 4.97
N ALA A 125 -8.21 -3.31 5.35
CA ALA A 125 -9.15 -4.42 5.24
C ALA A 125 -10.34 -4.35 6.22
N ARG A 126 -10.17 -3.64 7.34
CA ARG A 126 -11.24 -3.40 8.33
C ARG A 126 -12.06 -2.18 7.98
N GLU A 127 -11.39 -1.12 7.52
CA GLU A 127 -12.00 0.19 7.27
C GLU A 127 -12.59 0.31 5.88
N LEU A 128 -11.92 -0.27 4.87
CA LEU A 128 -12.34 -0.33 3.47
C LEU A 128 -12.63 1.05 2.88
N SER A 129 -11.88 2.05 3.35
CA SER A 129 -11.97 3.44 2.94
C SER A 129 -11.19 3.63 1.64
N VAL A 130 -11.90 3.78 0.52
CA VAL A 130 -11.30 4.02 -0.80
C VAL A 130 -10.93 5.49 -0.94
N LEU A 131 -9.66 5.78 -1.25
CA LEU A 131 -9.15 7.11 -1.52
C LEU A 131 -9.16 7.47 -3.00
N HIS A 132 -8.88 6.50 -3.88
CA HIS A 132 -8.74 6.75 -5.31
C HIS A 132 -9.06 5.51 -6.13
N VAL A 133 -9.62 5.74 -7.31
CA VAL A 133 -9.88 4.72 -8.33
C VAL A 133 -9.21 5.19 -9.62
N GLU A 134 -8.27 4.40 -10.11
CA GLU A 134 -7.68 4.58 -11.43
C GLU A 134 -8.36 3.60 -12.39
N ASP A 135 -9.22 4.12 -13.27
CA ASP A 135 -9.89 3.35 -14.32
C ASP A 135 -9.15 3.55 -15.65
N LYS A 136 -8.50 2.48 -16.12
CA LYS A 136 -7.73 2.46 -17.38
C LYS A 136 -8.38 1.61 -18.46
N ARG A 137 -9.59 1.10 -18.23
CA ARG A 137 -10.33 0.33 -19.24
C ARG A 137 -10.50 1.17 -20.50
N ALA A 138 -10.21 0.59 -21.66
CA ALA A 138 -10.49 1.22 -22.94
C ALA A 138 -11.99 1.49 -23.05
N ARG A 139 -12.38 2.76 -23.17
CA ARG A 139 -13.77 3.18 -23.39
C ARG A 139 -14.19 3.02 -24.84
#